data_AF-A0A7K0WNR8-F1
#
_entry.id   AF-A0A7K0WNR8-F1
#
_cell.length_a   1.000
_cell.length_b   1.000
_cell.length_c   1.000
_cell.angle_alpha   90.00
_cell.angle_beta   90.00
_cell.angle_gamma   90.00
#
_symmetry.space_group_name_H-M   'P 1'
#
loop_
_entity.id
_entity.type
_entity.pdbx_description
1 polymer ?
#
loop_
_entity_poly.entity_id
_entity_poly.type
_entity_poly.pdbx_seq_one_letter_code
_entity_poly.pdbx_strand_id
1 'polypeptide(L)'
;MTELTSPDRTDGARITTEEVAKVAKLARLRLTEEELTRFTSQLADVLEHAADLDLLDLEGVEPMARPIPLANVFREDIPGPILNRDEVLAVAPAAEDGFFRVPPVLGESE
;
A
#
# COMPACT_ATOMS: atom_id res chain seq x y z
N MET A 1 -23.39 -12.96 8.70
CA MET A 1 -22.56 -13.02 9.92
C MET A 1 -21.11 -13.10 9.45
N THR A 2 -20.43 -12.02 9.08
CA THR A 2 -20.58 -10.60 9.43
C THR A 2 -20.34 -9.77 8.17
N GLU A 3 -21.27 -8.88 7.85
CA GLU A 3 -21.15 -7.95 6.72
C GLU A 3 -19.93 -7.05 6.95
N LEU A 4 -18.90 -7.21 6.12
CA LEU A 4 -17.85 -6.22 5.98
C LEU A 4 -18.30 -5.19 4.93
N THR A 5 -19.48 -4.60 5.11
CA THR A 5 -19.83 -3.38 4.39
C THR A 5 -18.97 -2.28 5.02
N SER A 6 -17.88 -1.95 4.33
CA SER A 6 -17.08 -0.79 4.68
C SER A 6 -17.98 0.45 4.63
N PRO A 7 -18.01 1.31 5.65
CA PRO A 7 -18.98 2.41 5.76
C PRO A 7 -18.66 3.61 4.85
N ASP A 8 -17.82 3.44 3.82
CA ASP A 8 -17.31 4.54 3.00
C ASP A 8 -17.59 4.31 1.51
N ARG A 9 -18.82 3.90 1.18
CA ARG A 9 -19.31 4.07 -0.19
C ARG A 9 -19.84 5.49 -0.31
N THR A 10 -18.95 6.44 -0.49
CA THR A 10 -19.30 7.75 -1.04
C THR A 10 -19.87 7.49 -2.44
N ASP A 11 -21.19 7.62 -2.55
CA ASP A 11 -21.91 7.60 -3.83
C ASP A 11 -21.23 8.53 -4.84
N GLY A 12 -20.72 7.98 -5.95
CA GLY A 12 -20.61 8.63 -7.28
C GLY A 12 -20.03 10.05 -7.40
N ALA A 13 -19.35 10.59 -6.39
CA ALA A 13 -18.94 11.99 -6.36
C ALA A 13 -17.42 12.07 -6.25
N ARG A 14 -16.79 12.45 -7.37
CA ARG A 14 -15.39 12.86 -7.57
C ARG A 14 -14.54 12.93 -6.29
N ILE A 15 -13.45 12.15 -6.28
CA ILE A 15 -12.43 12.18 -5.25
C ILE A 15 -11.94 13.61 -4.96
N THR A 16 -11.79 13.91 -3.67
CA THR A 16 -11.38 15.20 -3.15
C THR A 16 -9.88 15.27 -2.90
N THR A 17 -9.33 16.47 -2.85
CA THR A 17 -7.92 16.70 -2.51
C THR A 17 -7.56 16.16 -1.11
N GLU A 18 -8.51 16.21 -0.16
CA GLU A 18 -8.33 15.67 1.19
C GLU A 18 -8.18 14.15 1.20
N GLU A 19 -8.96 13.45 0.37
CA GLU A 19 -8.85 12.00 0.18
C GLU A 19 -7.51 11.64 -0.47
N VAL A 20 -7.07 12.40 -1.48
CA VAL A 20 -5.75 12.20 -2.09
C VAL A 20 -4.62 12.43 -1.07
N ALA A 21 -4.72 13.46 -0.23
CA ALA A 21 -3.76 13.71 0.83
C ALA A 21 -3.73 12.57 1.87
N LYS A 22 -4.90 12.02 2.22
CA LYS A 22 -5.02 10.85 3.11
C LYS A 22 -4.33 9.62 2.49
N VAL A 23 -4.59 9.34 1.21
CA VAL A 23 -3.96 8.21 0.49
C VAL A 23 -2.44 8.42 0.39
N ALA A 24 -1.97 9.63 0.09
CA ALA A 24 -0.55 9.95 0.07
C ALA A 24 0.13 9.70 1.43
N LYS A 25 -0.53 10.07 2.53
CA LYS A 25 -0.05 9.78 3.89
C LYS A 25 0.07 8.27 4.17
N LEU A 26 -0.92 7.48 3.73
CA LEU A 26 -0.90 6.02 3.85
C LEU A 26 0.26 5.40 3.03
N ALA A 27 0.48 5.92 1.82
CA ALA A 27 1.57 5.51 0.93
C ALA A 27 2.95 6.09 1.30
N ARG A 28 3.04 6.91 2.36
CA ARG A 28 4.27 7.63 2.78
C ARG A 28 4.84 8.56 1.70
N LEU A 29 3.97 9.13 0.86
CA LEU A 29 4.33 10.11 -0.15
C LEU A 29 4.11 11.53 0.39
N ARG A 30 5.10 12.40 0.17
CA ARG A 30 4.96 13.85 0.38
C ARG A 30 4.66 14.48 -0.97
N LEU A 31 3.56 15.20 -1.05
CA LEU A 31 3.11 15.87 -2.28
C LEU A 31 3.09 17.38 -2.05
N THR A 32 3.44 18.14 -3.07
CA THR A 32 3.20 19.60 -3.09
C THR A 32 1.72 19.90 -3.34
N GLU A 33 1.28 21.15 -3.09
CA GLU A 33 -0.10 21.58 -3.37
C GLU A 33 -0.45 21.47 -4.87
N GLU A 34 0.53 21.75 -5.73
CA GLU A 34 0.41 21.62 -7.19
C GLU A 34 0.23 20.15 -7.60
N GLU A 35 1.03 19.25 -7.01
CA GLU A 35 0.92 17.80 -7.23
C GLU A 35 -0.39 17.24 -6.70
N LEU A 36 -0.85 17.69 -5.52
CA LEU A 36 -2.15 17.32 -4.97
C LEU A 36 -3.29 17.68 -5.93
N THR A 37 -3.30 18.90 -6.44
CA THR A 37 -4.34 19.36 -7.38
C THR A 37 -4.32 18.53 -8.66
N ARG A 38 -3.13 18.32 -9.22
CA ARG A 38 -2.94 17.52 -10.42
C ARG A 38 -3.38 16.07 -10.22
N PHE A 39 -2.91 15.41 -9.16
CA PHE A 39 -3.21 14.01 -8.88
C PHE A 39 -4.67 13.78 -8.51
N THR A 40 -5.35 14.77 -7.94
CA THR A 40 -6.80 14.70 -7.74
C THR A 40 -7.55 14.54 -9.05
N SER A 41 -7.23 15.35 -10.07
CA SER A 41 -7.84 15.20 -11.40
C SER A 41 -7.47 13.86 -12.04
N GLN A 42 -6.18 13.50 -12.02
CA GLN A 42 -5.71 12.27 -12.68
C GLN A 42 -6.29 11.00 -12.04
N LEU A 43 -6.43 10.99 -10.71
CA LEU A 43 -7.01 9.85 -10.00
C LEU A 43 -8.52 9.79 -10.21
N ALA A 44 -9.20 10.93 -10.34
CA ALA A 44 -10.62 10.96 -10.72
C ALA A 44 -10.83 10.28 -12.09
N ASP A 45 -10.01 10.60 -13.09
CA ASP A 45 -10.10 10.00 -14.43
C ASP A 45 -9.85 8.47 -14.40
N VAL A 46 -8.88 8.02 -13.59
CA VAL A 46 -8.59 6.58 -13.43
C VAL A 46 -9.73 5.83 -12.75
N LEU A 47 -10.33 6.43 -11.72
CA LEU A 47 -11.46 5.85 -11.00
C LEU A 47 -12.73 5.82 -11.86
N GLU A 48 -12.94 6.84 -12.69
CA GLU A 48 -14.03 6.85 -13.67
C GLU A 48 -13.89 5.69 -14.66
N HIS A 49 -12.69 5.44 -15.18
CA HIS A 49 -12.46 4.28 -16.04
C HIS A 49 -12.62 2.95 -15.29
N ALA A 50 -12.17 2.87 -14.03
CA ALA A 50 -12.34 1.66 -13.22
C ALA A 50 -13.82 1.34 -12.94
N ALA A 51 -14.70 2.35 -12.92
CA ALA A 51 -16.15 2.17 -12.76
C ALA A 51 -16.80 1.42 -13.94
N ASP A 52 -16.13 1.31 -15.10
CA ASP A 52 -16.60 0.46 -16.21
C ASP A 52 -16.75 -1.01 -15.77
N LEU A 53 -16.01 -1.45 -14.75
CA LEU A 53 -16.12 -2.80 -14.18
C LEU A 53 -17.44 -3.04 -13.45
N ASP A 54 -18.10 -2.00 -12.92
CA ASP A 54 -19.39 -2.12 -12.23
C ASP A 54 -20.54 -2.49 -13.19
N LEU A 55 -20.31 -2.36 -14.50
CA LEU A 55 -21.27 -2.77 -15.53
C LEU A 55 -21.31 -4.29 -15.75
N LEU A 56 -20.37 -5.04 -15.16
CA LEU A 56 -20.26 -6.48 -15.32
C LEU A 56 -21.06 -7.20 -14.22
N ASP A 57 -21.89 -8.16 -14.62
CA ASP A 57 -22.50 -9.10 -13.67
C ASP A 57 -21.45 -10.14 -13.26
N LEU A 58 -21.05 -10.07 -12.00
CA LEU A 58 -20.05 -10.96 -11.38
C LEU A 58 -20.69 -11.91 -10.35
N GLU A 59 -22.02 -12.05 -10.35
CA GLU A 59 -22.70 -12.96 -9.42
C GLU A 59 -22.20 -14.41 -9.61
N GLY A 60 -21.69 -15.00 -8.52
CA GLY A 60 -21.16 -16.37 -8.52
C GLY A 60 -19.75 -16.53 -9.11
N VAL A 61 -19.07 -15.45 -9.49
CA VAL A 61 -17.67 -15.50 -9.93
C VAL A 61 -16.73 -15.37 -8.72
N GLU A 62 -15.96 -16.43 -8.45
CA GLU A 62 -14.97 -16.41 -7.37
C GLU A 62 -13.75 -15.52 -7.71
N PRO A 63 -13.30 -14.64 -6.80
CA PRO A 63 -12.13 -13.81 -7.01
C PRO A 63 -10.83 -14.62 -7.20
N MET A 64 -10.04 -14.27 -8.22
CA MET A 64 -8.75 -14.91 -8.47
C MET A 64 -7.58 -14.12 -7.84
N ALA A 65 -7.17 -14.51 -6.63
CA ALA A 65 -6.04 -13.87 -5.95
C ALA A 65 -4.65 -14.30 -6.48
N ARG A 66 -4.56 -15.50 -7.05
CA ARG A 66 -3.32 -16.11 -7.51
C ARG A 66 -3.56 -16.92 -8.78
N PRO A 67 -2.72 -16.82 -9.82
CA PRO A 67 -2.92 -17.57 -11.07
C PRO A 67 -2.52 -19.05 -10.94
N ILE A 68 -1.65 -19.38 -9.98
CA ILE A 68 -1.15 -20.75 -9.76
C ILE A 68 -1.74 -21.29 -8.46
N PRO A 69 -2.38 -22.47 -8.44
CA PRO A 69 -2.92 -23.06 -7.23
C PRO A 69 -1.80 -23.67 -6.39
N LEU A 70 -1.17 -22.87 -5.51
CA LEU A 70 -0.28 -23.42 -4.48
C LEU A 70 -1.06 -23.62 -3.19
N ALA A 71 -0.84 -24.76 -2.56
CA ALA A 71 -1.32 -25.07 -1.23
C ALA A 71 -0.12 -25.46 -0.36
N ASN A 72 -0.09 -24.98 0.89
CA ASN A 72 0.80 -25.52 1.93
C ASN A 72 2.29 -25.57 1.52
N VAL A 73 2.81 -24.49 0.93
CA VAL A 73 4.23 -24.37 0.60
C VAL A 73 5.02 -24.06 1.86
N PHE A 74 5.44 -25.11 2.55
CA PHE A 74 6.22 -25.01 3.78
C PHE A 74 7.72 -25.03 3.51
N ARG A 75 8.45 -24.30 4.36
CA ARG A 75 9.91 -24.39 4.50
C ARG A 75 10.21 -25.27 5.71
N GLU A 76 11.20 -26.14 5.61
CA GLU A 76 11.71 -26.90 6.76
C GLU A 76 12.28 -25.95 7.83
N ASP A 77 12.06 -26.27 9.10
CA ASP A 77 12.55 -25.46 10.23
C ASP A 77 14.02 -25.78 10.55
N ILE A 78 14.90 -25.46 9.60
CA ILE A 78 16.34 -25.66 9.70
C ILE A 78 17.04 -24.30 9.51
N PRO A 79 18.07 -23.96 10.33
CA PRO A 79 18.86 -22.77 10.12
C PRO A 79 19.48 -22.73 8.72
N GLY A 80 19.25 -21.63 8.00
CA GLY A 80 19.85 -21.39 6.68
C GLY A 80 21.18 -20.62 6.78
N PRO A 81 21.80 -20.32 5.62
CA PRO A 81 22.93 -19.42 5.54
C PRO A 81 22.60 -18.05 6.16
N ILE A 82 23.51 -17.52 6.98
CA ILE A 82 23.38 -16.21 7.61
C ILE A 82 24.08 -15.18 6.73
N LEU A 83 23.44 -14.03 6.51
CA LEU A 83 24.03 -12.92 5.76
C LEU A 83 25.20 -12.29 6.54
N ASN A 84 26.25 -11.90 5.84
CA ASN A 84 27.34 -11.13 6.45
C ASN A 84 26.82 -9.73 6.82
N ARG A 85 26.91 -9.37 8.10
CA ARG A 85 26.41 -8.09 8.60
C ARG A 85 27.07 -6.89 7.93
N ASP A 86 28.38 -6.94 7.71
CA ASP A 86 29.14 -5.83 7.13
C ASP A 86 28.78 -5.64 5.65
N GLU A 87 28.52 -6.73 4.92
CA GLU A 87 28.01 -6.70 3.55
C GLU A 87 26.62 -6.06 3.46
N VAL A 88 25.71 -6.43 4.37
CA VAL A 88 24.36 -5.85 4.42
C VAL A 88 24.41 -4.37 4.76
N LEU A 89 25.23 -3.97 5.74
CA LEU A 89 25.35 -2.57 6.16
C LEU A 89 26.09 -1.70 5.13
N ALA A 90 26.91 -2.29 4.24
CA ALA A 90 27.57 -1.55 3.16
C ALA A 90 26.58 -0.91 2.17
N VAL A 91 25.35 -1.44 2.08
CA VAL A 91 24.28 -0.91 1.21
C VAL A 91 23.33 0.02 1.99
N ALA A 92 23.51 0.16 3.30
CA ALA A 92 22.68 1.01 4.13
C ALA A 92 22.94 2.50 3.83
N PRO A 93 21.90 3.34 3.72
CA PRO A 93 22.09 4.80 3.60
C PRO A 93 22.87 5.41 4.78
N ALA A 94 22.70 4.84 5.98
CA ALA A 94 23.48 5.18 7.15
C ALA A 94 23.55 3.97 8.09
N ALA A 95 24.75 3.69 8.60
CA ALA A 95 25.00 2.66 9.59
C ALA A 95 25.89 3.21 10.72
N GLU A 96 25.64 2.75 11.95
CA GLU A 96 26.39 3.16 13.14
C GLU A 96 26.42 1.98 14.12
N ASP A 97 27.59 1.67 14.69
CA ASP A 97 27.81 0.59 15.66
C ASP A 97 27.22 -0.79 15.30
N GLY A 98 27.16 -1.11 14.00
CA GLY A 98 26.59 -2.37 13.51
C GLY A 98 25.07 -2.38 13.34
N PHE A 99 24.43 -1.20 13.37
CA PHE A 99 22.99 -1.01 13.20
C PHE A 99 22.68 -0.08 12.03
N PHE A 100 21.46 -0.18 11.49
CA PHE A 100 20.90 0.84 10.60
C PHE A 100 20.58 2.08 11.41
N ARG A 101 21.13 3.22 10.99
CA ARG A 101 20.90 4.49 11.67
C ARG A 101 19.69 5.19 11.06
N VAL A 102 18.68 5.46 11.88
CA VAL A 102 17.46 6.19 11.52
C VAL A 102 17.26 7.39 12.43
N PRO A 103 16.53 8.44 12.00
CA PRO A 103 16.09 9.48 12.92
C PRO A 103 15.32 8.88 14.09
N PRO A 104 15.49 9.41 15.32
CA PRO A 104 14.79 8.89 16.48
C PRO A 104 13.29 8.98 16.29
N VAL A 105 12.57 7.92 16.67
CA VAL A 105 11.10 7.94 16.76
C VAL A 105 10.75 8.77 17.99
N LEU A 106 10.50 10.05 17.78
CA LEU A 106 9.78 10.87 18.73
C LEU A 106 8.35 10.33 18.71
N GLY A 107 7.88 9.74 19.80
CA GLY A 107 6.46 9.37 19.93
C GLY A 107 5.58 10.56 19.57
N GLU A 108 4.40 10.29 19.00
CA GLU A 108 3.51 11.33 18.46
C GLU A 108 3.30 12.44 19.50
N SER A 109 3.89 13.62 19.22
CA SER A 109 3.36 14.87 19.76
C SER A 109 1.97 15.03 19.12
N GLU A 110 0.92 15.08 19.95
CA GLU A 110 -0.45 15.40 19.50
C GLU A 110 -0.50 16.61 18.56
#